data_AF-A0A225W566-F1
#
_entry.id   AF-A0A225W566-F1
#
_cell.length_a   1.000
_cell.length_b   1.000
_cell.length_c   1.000
_cell.angle_alpha   90.00
_cell.angle_beta   90.00
_cell.angle_gamma   90.00
#
_symmetry.space_group_name_H-M   'P 1'
#
loop_
_entity.id
_entity.type
_entity.pdbx_description
1 polymer ?
#
loop_
_entity_poly.entity_id
_entity_poly.type
_entity_poly.pdbx_seq_one_letter_code
_entity_poly.pdbx_strand_id
1 'polypeptide(L)' 'MWRSKGSYLECERKNPVSNEWEVLAPWIGLEDVENSWEPLRSIYADVPTKVQEYVDSNAITDLDWLKSTSVPVF' A
#
# COMPACT_ATOMS: atom_id res chain seq x y z
N MET A 1 2.01 -0.05 -25.13
CA MET A 1 0.61 -0.23 -24.68
C MET A 1 0.59 0.08 -23.19
N TRP A 2 0.58 1.36 -22.82
CA TRP A 2 0.51 1.78 -21.42
C TRP A 2 -0.94 1.91 -21.02
N ARG A 3 -1.46 0.93 -20.28
CA ARG A 3 -2.71 1.12 -19.53
C ARG A 3 -2.35 1.84 -18.23
N SER A 4 -2.57 3.15 -18.21
CA SER A 4 -3.01 3.93 -17.05
C SER A 4 -2.58 3.38 -15.67
N LYS A 5 -1.31 3.56 -15.27
CA LYS A 5 -0.90 3.33 -13.86
C LYS A 5 -1.45 4.47 -12.99
N GLY A 6 -2.73 4.35 -12.64
CA GLY A 6 -3.51 5.33 -11.87
C GLY A 6 -3.65 4.99 -10.38
N SER A 7 -3.08 3.88 -9.90
CA SER A 7 -3.07 3.52 -8.49
C SER A 7 -1.73 2.87 -8.16
N TYR A 8 -1.02 3.39 -7.15
CA TYR A 8 0.32 2.95 -6.76
C TYR A 8 0.36 1.56 -6.13
N LEU A 9 -0.79 0.97 -5.86
CA LEU A 9 -0.93 -0.29 -5.15
C LEU A 9 -1.90 -1.16 -5.96
N GLU A 10 -1.48 -2.36 -6.31
CA GLU A 10 -2.18 -3.21 -7.28
C GLU A 10 -2.89 -4.42 -6.65
N CYS A 11 -2.37 -4.97 -5.56
CA CYS A 11 -2.91 -6.17 -4.91
C CYS A 11 -2.44 -6.27 -3.46
N GLU A 12 -3.27 -6.82 -2.58
CA GLU A 12 -2.95 -7.07 -1.17
C GLU A 12 -2.77 -8.56 -0.87
N ARG A 13 -1.88 -8.86 0.08
CA ARG A 13 -1.75 -10.18 0.68
C ARG A 13 -1.47 -10.05 2.17
N LYS A 14 -1.87 -11.06 2.95
CA LYS A 14 -1.40 -11.21 4.33
C LYS A 14 -0.17 -12.10 4.32
N ASN A 15 0.97 -11.58 4.75
CA ASN A 15 2.20 -12.34 4.83
C ASN A 15 2.05 -13.44 5.90
N PRO A 16 2.21 -14.74 5.56
CA PRO A 16 1.97 -15.83 6.51
C PRO A 16 3.06 -15.93 7.60
N VAL A 17 4.22 -15.29 7.41
CA VAL A 17 5.34 -15.30 8.35
C VAL A 17 5.27 -14.12 9.31
N SER A 18 5.12 -12.89 8.80
CA SER A 18 5.03 -11.68 9.64
C SER A 18 3.61 -11.39 10.15
N ASN A 19 2.59 -12.01 9.54
CA ASN A 19 1.17 -11.73 9.79
C ASN A 19 0.77 -10.27 9.48
N GLU A 20 1.56 -9.57 8.68
CA GLU A 20 1.32 -8.19 8.25
C GLU A 20 0.64 -8.13 6.88
N TRP A 21 -0.11 -7.05 6.64
CA TRP A 21 -0.63 -6.74 5.31
C TRP A 21 0.48 -6.18 4.44
N GLU A 22 0.62 -6.75 3.25
CA GLU A 22 1.54 -6.31 2.22
C GLU A 22 0.77 -5.92 0.97
N VAL A 23 1.35 -5.01 0.20
CA VAL A 23 0.83 -4.57 -1.09
C VAL A 23 1.89 -4.72 -2.16
N LEU A 24 1.47 -5.10 -3.36
CA LEU A 24 2.35 -5.09 -4.52
C LEU A 24 2.54 -3.63 -4.96
N ALA A 25 3.74 -3.11 -4.75
CA ALA A 25 4.13 -1.74 -5.04
C ALA A 25 4.84 -1.67 -6.40
N PRO A 26 4.20 -1.12 -7.45
CA PRO A 26 4.89 -0.63 -8.63
C PRO A 26 5.75 0.59 -8.31
N TRP A 27 7.02 0.51 -8.64
CA TRP A 27 7.98 1.58 -8.41
C TRP A 27 8.01 2.56 -9.59
N ILE A 28 8.01 3.87 -9.30
CA ILE A 28 8.04 4.89 -10.34
C ILE A 28 9.35 4.78 -11.12
N GLY A 29 9.22 4.68 -12.45
CA GLY A 29 10.38 4.68 -13.34
C GLY A 29 11.11 3.34 -13.42
N LEU A 30 10.60 2.29 -12.78
CA LEU A 30 11.10 0.92 -12.92
C LEU A 30 10.12 0.07 -13.74
N GLU A 31 10.60 -1.08 -14.24
CA GLU A 31 9.76 -2.03 -14.95
C GLU A 31 8.92 -2.87 -13.96
N ASP A 32 8.02 -3.70 -14.50
CA ASP A 32 7.13 -4.52 -13.66
C ASP A 32 7.88 -5.65 -12.94
N VAL A 33 9.11 -6.01 -13.36
CA VAL A 33 9.92 -7.05 -12.72
C VAL A 33 10.51 -6.60 -11.38
N GLU A 34 10.51 -5.29 -11.15
CA GLU A 34 10.99 -4.62 -9.95
C GLU A 34 9.88 -4.45 -8.92
N ASN A 35 8.62 -4.71 -9.29
CA ASN A 35 7.50 -4.70 -8.35
C ASN A 35 7.81 -5.61 -7.16
N SER A 36 7.66 -5.08 -5.95
CA SER A 36 7.91 -5.83 -4.73
C SER A 36 6.69 -5.81 -3.82
N TRP A 37 6.62 -6.84 -2.97
CA TRP A 37 5.64 -6.89 -1.90
C TRP A 37 6.19 -6.13 -0.70
N GLU A 38 5.55 -5.02 -0.37
CA GLU A 38 5.98 -4.14 0.70
C GLU A 38 4.97 -4.13 1.84
N PRO A 39 5.42 -4.09 3.11
CA PRO A 39 4.52 -3.91 4.24
C PRO A 39 3.71 -2.63 4.08
N LEU A 40 2.39 -2.72 4.26
CA LEU A 40 1.48 -1.58 4.09
C LEU A 40 1.83 -0.42 5.02
N ARG A 41 2.39 -0.73 6.20
CA ARG A 41 2.90 0.26 7.15
C ARG A 41 4.13 1.01 6.63
N SER A 42 5.02 0.35 5.89
CA SER A 42 6.19 0.98 5.28
C SER A 42 5.73 1.96 4.21
N ILE A 43 4.85 1.53 3.31
CA ILE A 43 4.29 2.40 2.28
C ILE A 43 3.48 3.56 2.88
N TYR A 44 2.77 3.34 3.99
CA TYR A 44 2.02 4.39 4.68
C TYR A 44 2.93 5.48 5.26
N ALA A 45 4.13 5.11 5.74
CA ALA A 45 5.10 6.08 6.24
C ALA A 45 5.59 7.02 5.13
N ASP A 46 5.72 6.52 3.90
CA ASP A 46 6.22 7.28 2.75
C ASP A 46 5.12 8.05 2.02
N VAL A 47 3.97 7.41 1.77
CA VAL A 47 2.86 7.95 0.96
C VAL A 47 1.49 7.71 1.60
N PRO A 48 1.19 8.33 2.76
CA PRO A 48 0.00 8.03 3.57
C PRO A 48 -1.32 8.23 2.81
N THR A 49 -1.41 9.27 1.96
CA THR A 49 -2.62 9.54 1.16
C THR A 49 -2.93 8.42 0.17
N LYS A 50 -1.91 7.82 -0.45
CA LYS A 50 -2.10 6.74 -1.43
C LYS A 50 -2.54 5.44 -0.79
N VAL A 51 -2.00 5.15 0.40
CA VAL A 51 -2.46 4.02 1.19
C VAL A 51 -3.89 4.22 1.65
N GLN A 52 -4.29 5.42 2.08
CA GLN A 52 -5.67 5.69 2.47
C GLN A 52 -6.64 5.50 1.31
N GLU A 53 -6.33 6.07 0.13
CA GLU A 53 -7.12 5.88 -1.10
C GLU A 53 -7.28 4.39 -1.45
N TYR A 54 -6.21 3.60 -1.33
CA TYR A 54 -6.23 2.17 -1.60
C TYR A 54 -7.07 1.39 -0.58
N VAL A 55 -6.93 1.68 0.71
CA VAL A 55 -7.68 1.04 1.80
C VAL A 55 -9.17 1.33 1.67
N ASP A 56 -9.53 2.58 1.40
CA ASP A 56 -10.91 3.01 1.20
C ASP A 56 -11.55 2.32 -0.03
N SER A 57 -10.74 2.06 -1.07
CA SER A 57 -11.19 1.40 -2.30
C SER A 57 -11.28 -0.13 -2.19
N ASN A 58 -10.48 -0.77 -1.35
CA ASN A 58 -10.35 -2.24 -1.28
C ASN A 58 -10.95 -2.88 -0.02
N ALA A 59 -11.75 -2.14 0.76
CA ALA A 59 -12.47 -2.64 1.94
C ALA A 59 -11.60 -3.47 2.91
N ILE A 60 -10.33 -3.09 3.10
CA ILE A 60 -9.43 -3.78 4.02
C ILE A 60 -9.83 -3.40 5.45
N THR A 61 -10.45 -4.34 6.16
CA THR A 61 -11.10 -4.09 7.46
C THR A 61 -10.20 -4.31 8.67
N ASP A 62 -9.08 -5.02 8.51
CA ASP A 62 -8.14 -5.41 9.59
C ASP A 62 -6.90 -4.48 9.64
N LEU A 63 -7.14 -3.18 9.80
CA LEU A 63 -6.12 -2.12 9.86
C LEU A 63 -6.31 -1.21 11.09
N ASP A 64 -6.47 -1.81 12.27
CA ASP A 64 -6.65 -1.06 13.52
C ASP A 64 -5.52 -0.05 13.79
N TRP A 65 -4.29 -0.38 13.36
CA TRP A 65 -3.14 0.51 13.46
C TRP A 65 -3.31 1.80 12.65
N LEU A 66 -3.99 1.74 11.50
CA LEU A 66 -4.23 2.91 10.65
C LEU A 66 -5.20 3.88 11.33
N LYS A 67 -6.26 3.35 11.96
CA LYS A 67 -7.27 4.16 12.67
C LYS A 67 -6.76 4.80 13.96
N SER A 68 -5.72 4.22 14.56
CA SER A 68 -5.05 4.78 15.74
C SER A 68 -4.00 5.86 15.40
N THR A 69 -3.60 5.98 14.14
CA THR A 69 -2.54 6.92 13.76
C THR A 69 -3.14 8.29 13.48
N SER A 70 -3.15 9.15 14.50
CA SER A 70 -3.31 10.60 14.32
C SER A 70 -2.14 11.10 13.45
N VAL A 71 -2.36 11.30 12.15
CA VAL A 71 -1.36 11.91 11.27
C VAL A 71 -1.03 13.30 11.83
N PRO A 72 0.21 13.61 12.24
CA PRO A 72 0.56 14.97 12.62
C PRO A 72 0.48 15.83 11.36
N VAL A 73 -0.42 16.82 11.40
CA VAL A 73 -0.48 17.88 10.39
C VAL A 73 0.79 18.71 10.58
N PHE A 74 1.70 18.65 9.61
CA PHE A 74 2.84 19.59 9.52
C PHE A 74 2.38 20.91 8.91
#